data_AF-A0A7L2K3A3-F1
#
_entry.id   AF-A0A7L2K3A3-F1
#
_cell.length_a   1.000
_cell.length_b   1.000
_cell.length_c   1.000
_cell.angle_alpha   90.00
_cell.angle_beta   90.00
_cell.angle_gamma   90.00
#
_symmetry.space_group_name_H-M   'P 1'
#
loop_
_entity.id
_entity.type
_entity.pdbx_description
1 polymer ?
#
loop_
_entity_poly.entity_id
_entity_poly.type
_entity_poly.pdbx_seq_one_letter_code
_entity_poly.pdbx_strand_id
1 'polypeptide(L)'
;VRVSARAVYSKYSIEPASPINFGAVLKGTKKTRTIVLENKGVLNFNFCIQQAPKDASALKSRSSKKGESAPSAAKHSMERKSSSVTQGPLNLGMFTVSPCSGSIGPWGQQKITVECLAGQEGTCKEQLCIDITSR
;
A
#
# COMPACT_ATOMS: atom_id res chain seq x y z
N VAL A 1 23.57 -5.16 -43.70
CA VAL A 1 23.06 -5.91 -42.51
C VAL A 1 21.74 -5.28 -42.09
N ARG A 2 20.68 -6.08 -41.91
CA ARG A 2 19.36 -5.60 -41.44
C ARG A 2 19.14 -6.14 -40.03
N VAL A 3 18.83 -5.26 -39.09
CA VAL A 3 18.58 -5.60 -37.68
C VAL A 3 17.20 -5.10 -37.29
N SER A 4 16.46 -5.87 -36.49
CA SER A 4 15.21 -5.45 -35.86
C SER A 4 15.26 -5.75 -34.36
N ALA A 5 14.57 -4.92 -33.57
CA ALA A 5 14.45 -5.07 -32.12
C ALA A 5 13.00 -4.81 -31.70
N ARG A 6 12.57 -5.44 -30.60
CA ARG A 6 11.24 -5.27 -30.01
C ARG A 6 11.37 -5.08 -28.51
N ALA A 7 10.81 -3.99 -27.99
CA ALA A 7 10.67 -3.78 -26.55
C ALA A 7 9.33 -4.33 -26.05
N VAL A 8 9.35 -4.94 -24.88
CA VAL A 8 8.18 -5.42 -24.14
C VAL A 8 8.27 -4.88 -22.71
N TYR A 9 7.13 -4.63 -22.07
CA TYR A 9 7.06 -4.07 -20.72
C TYR A 9 5.93 -4.72 -19.92
N SER A 10 6.04 -4.65 -18.59
CA SER A 10 4.96 -5.08 -17.70
C SER A 10 3.75 -4.18 -17.87
N LYS A 11 2.59 -4.77 -18.16
CA LYS A 11 1.31 -4.06 -18.32
C LYS A 11 0.34 -4.58 -17.29
N TYR A 12 -0.29 -3.71 -16.52
CA TYR A 12 -1.18 -4.09 -15.42
C TYR A 12 -2.37 -3.15 -15.26
N SER A 13 -3.39 -3.59 -14.53
CA SER A 13 -4.53 -2.77 -14.08
C SER A 13 -4.82 -3.01 -12.59
N ILE A 14 -5.37 -2.00 -11.93
CA ILE A 14 -5.73 -2.03 -10.51
C ILE A 14 -7.20 -1.63 -10.40
N GLU A 15 -8.03 -2.51 -9.86
CA GLU A 15 -9.47 -2.27 -9.71
C GLU A 15 -9.97 -2.59 -8.28
N PRO A 16 -10.74 -1.71 -7.62
CA PRO A 16 -11.15 -0.40 -8.10
C PRO A 16 -9.98 0.59 -8.15
N ALA A 17 -10.12 1.63 -8.97
CA ALA A 17 -9.17 2.74 -9.00
C ALA A 17 -9.05 3.42 -7.62
N SER A 18 -7.84 3.93 -7.33
CA SER A 18 -7.59 4.73 -6.13
C SER A 18 -8.42 6.02 -6.13
N PRO A 19 -8.97 6.48 -4.98
CA PRO A 19 -8.80 5.92 -3.64
C PRO A 19 -9.84 4.87 -3.26
N ILE A 20 -9.48 3.97 -2.33
CA ILE A 20 -10.41 2.98 -1.76
C ILE A 20 -11.08 3.59 -0.53
N ASN A 21 -12.41 3.71 -0.58
CA ASN A 21 -13.17 4.32 0.50
C ASN A 21 -13.95 3.27 1.31
N PHE A 22 -13.72 3.27 2.63
CA PHE A 22 -14.45 2.43 3.59
C PHE A 22 -15.72 3.10 4.12
N GLY A 23 -15.89 4.41 3.92
CA GLY A 23 -17.00 5.20 4.46
C GLY A 23 -16.99 5.24 5.98
N ALA A 24 -18.14 5.54 6.58
CA ALA A 24 -18.31 5.39 8.01
C ALA A 24 -18.22 3.91 8.40
N VAL A 25 -17.40 3.62 9.42
CA VAL A 25 -17.24 2.29 10.02
C VAL A 25 -17.53 2.44 11.50
N LEU A 26 -18.42 1.61 12.04
CA LEU A 26 -18.78 1.65 13.45
C LEU A 26 -17.58 1.26 14.31
N LYS A 27 -17.38 1.98 15.41
CA LYS A 27 -16.32 1.68 16.37
C LYS A 27 -16.40 0.22 16.84
N GLY A 28 -15.26 -0.45 16.89
CA GLY A 28 -15.14 -1.86 17.24
C GLY A 28 -15.48 -2.84 16.12
N THR A 29 -15.90 -2.36 14.94
CA THR A 29 -16.20 -3.23 13.79
C THR A 29 -15.06 -3.28 12.79
N LYS A 30 -15.05 -4.34 11.99
CA LYS A 30 -14.14 -4.54 10.87
C LYS A 30 -14.89 -4.43 9.55
N LYS A 31 -14.32 -3.71 8.59
CA LYS A 31 -14.82 -3.64 7.22
C LYS A 31 -13.72 -4.05 6.25
N THR A 32 -14.06 -4.88 5.27
CA THR A 32 -13.09 -5.44 4.32
C THR A 32 -13.42 -4.98 2.90
N ARG A 33 -12.38 -4.61 2.14
CA ARG A 33 -12.44 -4.29 0.71
C ARG A 33 -11.38 -5.10 -0.03
N THR A 34 -11.56 -5.27 -1.34
CA THR A 34 -10.64 -6.02 -2.18
C THR A 34 -10.25 -5.16 -3.38
N ILE A 35 -8.97 -5.19 -3.70
CA ILE A 35 -8.35 -4.64 -4.91
C ILE A 35 -7.93 -5.82 -5.77
N VAL A 36 -8.10 -5.73 -7.08
CA VAL A 36 -7.64 -6.70 -8.05
C VAL A 36 -6.48 -6.07 -8.80
N LEU A 37 -5.28 -6.62 -8.63
CA LEU A 37 -4.12 -6.33 -9.46
C LEU A 37 -4.07 -7.38 -10.57
N GLU A 38 -4.25 -6.95 -11.81
CA GLU A 38 -4.27 -7.84 -12.96
C GLU A 38 -3.09 -7.56 -13.89
N ASN A 39 -2.46 -8.63 -14.37
CA ASN A 39 -1.46 -8.57 -15.41
C ASN A 39 -2.14 -8.57 -16.77
N LYS A 40 -2.06 -7.46 -17.50
CA LYS A 40 -2.58 -7.30 -18.87
C LYS A 40 -1.51 -7.51 -19.94
N GLY A 41 -0.32 -7.95 -19.53
CA GLY A 41 0.83 -8.18 -20.37
C GLY A 41 1.11 -9.65 -20.62
N VAL A 42 2.12 -9.88 -21.46
CA VAL A 42 2.59 -11.23 -21.84
C VAL A 42 3.80 -11.70 -21.02
N LEU A 43 4.32 -10.84 -20.14
CA LEU A 43 5.44 -11.15 -19.25
C LEU A 43 4.91 -11.42 -17.84
N ASN A 44 5.59 -12.30 -17.10
CA ASN A 44 5.37 -12.38 -15.66
C ASN A 44 5.89 -11.10 -14.97
N PHE A 45 5.30 -10.73 -13.84
CA PHE A 45 5.91 -9.73 -12.95
C PHE A 45 5.71 -10.10 -11.49
N ASN A 46 6.55 -9.54 -10.64
CA ASN A 46 6.35 -9.54 -9.19
C ASN A 46 5.78 -8.20 -8.74
N PHE A 47 4.97 -8.22 -7.68
CA PHE A 47 4.51 -7.03 -7.01
C PHE A 47 4.95 -7.02 -5.54
N CYS A 48 5.15 -5.83 -4.99
CA CYS A 48 5.35 -5.60 -3.56
C CYS A 48 4.56 -4.35 -3.14
N ILE A 49 3.84 -4.43 -2.02
CA ILE A 49 3.03 -3.36 -1.46
C ILE A 49 3.74 -2.84 -0.22
N GLN A 50 3.99 -1.54 -0.19
CA GLN A 50 4.71 -0.88 0.89
C GLN A 50 3.99 0.41 1.29
N GLN A 51 4.29 0.90 2.50
CA GLN A 51 3.88 2.25 2.88
C GLN A 51 4.51 3.25 1.92
N ALA A 52 3.71 4.18 1.39
CA ALA A 52 4.25 5.22 0.56
C ALA A 52 5.26 6.08 1.36
N PRO A 53 6.36 6.54 0.74
CA PRO A 53 7.25 7.49 1.37
C PRO A 53 6.45 8.68 1.90
N LYS A 54 6.69 9.07 3.15
CA LYS A 54 6.15 10.32 3.67
C LYS A 54 6.89 11.46 2.98
N ASP A 55 6.37 11.91 1.84
CA ASP A 55 6.75 13.21 1.30
C ASP A 55 6.51 14.24 2.40
N ALA A 56 7.50 15.09 2.66
CA ALA A 56 7.51 16.13 3.69
C ALA A 56 6.48 17.26 3.42
N SER A 57 5.25 16.92 3.07
CA SER A 57 4.10 17.82 2.97
C SER A 57 3.46 18.01 4.35
N ALA A 58 4.28 18.36 5.33
CA ALA A 58 3.81 18.99 6.56
C ALA A 58 3.46 20.45 6.27
N LEU A 59 2.37 20.71 5.54
CA LEU A 59 1.82 22.06 5.42
C LEU A 59 0.29 22.05 5.54
N LYS A 60 -0.12 22.48 6.74
CA LYS A 60 -1.38 23.18 7.09
C LYS A 60 -2.63 22.32 7.26
N SER A 61 -2.80 21.80 8.46
CA SER A 61 -4.06 21.97 9.19
C SER A 61 -3.77 22.74 10.49
N ARG A 62 -4.07 24.05 10.48
CA ARG A 62 -4.15 24.85 11.70
C ARG A 62 -5.32 24.32 12.52
N SER A 63 -5.03 23.50 13.52
CA SER A 63 -5.93 23.31 14.66
C SER A 63 -5.35 24.11 15.83
N SER A 64 -5.97 25.25 16.12
CA SER A 64 -5.75 25.97 17.37
C SER A 64 -6.29 25.11 18.51
N LYS A 65 -5.41 24.66 19.41
CA LYS A 65 -5.68 24.62 20.86
C LYS A 65 -4.38 24.33 21.63
N LYS A 66 -4.06 25.33 22.45
CA LYS A 66 -3.03 25.44 23.48
C LYS A 66 -3.11 24.28 24.49
N GLY A 67 -1.96 23.74 24.89
CA GLY A 67 -1.87 22.75 25.97
C GLY A 67 -0.43 22.23 26.14
N GLU A 68 0.26 22.77 27.14
CA GLU A 68 1.59 22.44 27.66
C GLU A 68 1.87 20.93 27.87
N SER A 69 3.05 20.45 27.44
CA SER A 69 4.07 19.73 28.23
C SER A 69 5.03 18.93 27.33
N ALA A 70 6.34 19.14 27.50
CA ALA A 70 7.45 18.45 26.82
C ALA A 70 8.03 17.31 27.70
N PRO A 71 9.08 16.57 27.28
CA PRO A 71 9.17 15.72 26.08
C PRO A 71 9.55 14.26 26.45
N SER A 72 9.03 13.26 25.72
CA SER A 72 9.52 11.88 25.81
C SER A 72 10.66 11.63 24.82
N ALA A 73 11.81 11.25 25.36
CA ALA A 73 12.93 10.72 24.60
C ALA A 73 12.65 9.26 24.25
N ALA A 74 12.52 8.94 22.96
CA ALA A 74 12.72 7.58 22.46
C ALA A 74 13.15 7.66 21.00
N LYS A 75 14.46 7.57 20.80
CA LYS A 75 15.11 7.39 19.49
C LYS A 75 14.68 6.02 18.95
N HIS A 76 13.96 5.98 17.83
CA HIS A 76 13.82 4.74 17.07
C HIS A 76 14.57 4.89 15.75
N SER A 77 15.73 4.24 15.75
CA SER A 77 16.63 3.98 14.64
C SER A 77 15.86 3.38 13.47
N MET A 78 15.97 4.04 12.32
CA MET A 78 15.55 3.50 11.04
C MET A 78 16.54 2.40 10.63
N GLU A 79 16.15 1.15 10.81
CA GLU A 79 16.89 0.03 10.25
C GLU A 79 16.12 -0.49 9.04
N ARG A 80 16.60 -0.09 7.85
CA ARG A 80 16.17 -0.65 6.57
C ARG A 80 16.62 -2.11 6.52
N LYS A 81 15.67 -3.04 6.49
CA LYS A 81 15.92 -4.42 6.07
C LYS A 81 15.05 -4.72 4.86
N SER A 82 15.67 -4.54 3.70
CA SER A 82 15.27 -5.19 2.45
C SER A 82 15.52 -6.69 2.61
N SER A 83 14.53 -7.43 3.06
CA SER A 83 14.58 -8.90 3.13
C SER A 83 13.40 -9.48 2.38
N SER A 84 13.71 -10.09 1.23
CA SER A 84 12.83 -10.90 0.41
C SER A 84 12.54 -12.24 1.09
N VAL A 85 11.49 -12.33 1.92
CA VAL A 85 10.84 -13.57 2.38
C VAL A 85 9.40 -13.22 2.77
N THR A 86 8.44 -13.96 2.22
CA THR A 86 6.98 -13.99 2.52
C THR A 86 6.51 -12.89 3.47
N GLN A 87 6.26 -11.69 2.94
CA GLN A 87 5.80 -10.58 3.76
C GLN A 87 4.36 -10.87 4.21
N GLY A 88 4.20 -11.05 5.52
CA GLY A 88 2.89 -11.13 6.17
C GLY A 88 2.07 -9.85 5.96
N PRO A 89 0.88 -9.75 6.58
CA PRO A 89 0.01 -8.60 6.39
C PRO A 89 0.71 -7.29 6.78
N LEU A 90 0.60 -6.27 5.92
CA LEU A 90 1.09 -4.92 6.18
C LEU A 90 0.05 -4.14 7.00
N ASN A 91 0.43 -3.70 8.18
CA ASN A 91 -0.43 -2.88 9.05
C ASN A 91 -0.06 -1.40 8.95
N LEU A 92 -1.06 -0.55 8.73
CA LEU A 92 -0.96 0.89 8.54
C LEU A 92 -2.11 1.58 9.27
N GLY A 93 -1.84 2.07 10.48
CA GLY A 93 -2.88 2.62 11.34
C GLY A 93 -3.97 1.58 11.62
N MET A 94 -5.20 1.87 11.19
CA MET A 94 -6.34 0.95 11.31
C MET A 94 -6.50 -0.01 10.13
N PHE A 95 -5.62 0.06 9.12
CA PHE A 95 -5.71 -0.75 7.92
C PHE A 95 -4.72 -1.92 7.94
N THR A 96 -5.17 -3.07 7.45
CA THR A 96 -4.35 -4.27 7.26
C THR A 96 -4.46 -4.72 5.80
N VAL A 97 -3.34 -4.86 5.10
CA VAL A 97 -3.29 -5.23 3.69
C VAL A 97 -2.68 -6.61 3.53
N SER A 98 -3.26 -7.47 2.69
CA SER A 98 -2.67 -8.77 2.35
C SER A 98 -3.24 -9.35 1.03
N PRO A 99 -2.47 -10.16 0.28
CA PRO A 99 -1.03 -10.32 0.40
C PRO A 99 -0.29 -9.05 -0.02
N CYS A 100 0.89 -8.82 0.57
CA CYS A 100 1.71 -7.64 0.27
C CYS A 100 2.77 -7.90 -0.80
N SER A 101 2.96 -9.14 -1.22
CA SER A 101 3.89 -9.46 -2.30
C SER A 101 3.46 -10.73 -3.01
N GLY A 102 3.83 -10.87 -4.26
CA GLY A 102 3.58 -12.09 -5.03
C GLY A 102 4.02 -11.96 -6.48
N SER A 103 3.77 -13.02 -7.24
CA SER A 103 4.06 -13.11 -8.67
C SER A 103 2.76 -13.28 -9.45
N ILE A 104 2.60 -12.58 -10.56
CA ILE A 104 1.42 -12.68 -11.42
C ILE A 104 1.86 -13.07 -12.83
N GLY A 105 1.41 -14.24 -13.29
CA GLY A 105 1.64 -14.71 -14.65
C GLY A 105 0.89 -13.86 -15.69
N PRO A 106 1.20 -14.04 -16.99
CA PRO A 106 0.49 -13.37 -18.08
C PRO A 106 -1.02 -13.56 -17.96
N TRP A 107 -1.79 -12.46 -18.08
CA TRP A 107 -3.26 -12.47 -17.96
C TRP A 107 -3.80 -12.92 -16.59
N GLY A 108 -2.90 -13.13 -15.61
CA GLY A 108 -3.25 -13.52 -14.25
C GLY A 108 -3.75 -12.34 -13.42
N GLN A 109 -4.35 -12.65 -12.28
CA GLN A 109 -4.90 -11.66 -11.36
C GLN A 109 -4.56 -12.02 -9.92
N GLN A 110 -4.33 -11.01 -9.09
CA GLN A 110 -4.17 -11.14 -7.65
C GLN A 110 -5.22 -10.28 -6.94
N LYS A 111 -5.99 -10.92 -6.05
CA LYS A 111 -6.87 -10.22 -5.11
C LYS A 111 -6.06 -9.82 -3.88
N ILE A 112 -6.05 -8.53 -3.57
CA ILE A 112 -5.43 -7.91 -2.41
C ILE A 112 -6.55 -7.42 -1.51
N THR A 113 -6.63 -7.95 -0.30
CA THR A 113 -7.59 -7.57 0.72
C THR A 113 -7.03 -6.44 1.56
N VAL A 114 -7.87 -5.42 1.78
CA VAL A 114 -7.64 -4.33 2.72
C VAL A 114 -8.72 -4.38 3.78
N GLU A 115 -8.33 -4.62 5.01
CA GLU A 115 -9.22 -4.63 6.18
C GLU A 115 -9.07 -3.32 6.94
N CYS A 116 -10.17 -2.76 7.42
CA CYS A 116 -10.22 -1.56 8.25
C CYS A 116 -10.83 -1.93 9.60
N LEU A 117 -10.05 -1.85 10.68
CA LEU A 117 -10.49 -2.11 12.04
C LEU A 117 -10.66 -0.79 12.81
N ALA A 118 -11.91 -0.35 12.99
CA ALA A 118 -12.21 0.95 13.60
C ALA A 118 -12.06 0.92 15.14
N GLY A 119 -10.83 0.86 15.65
CA GLY A 119 -10.57 0.82 17.10
C GLY A 119 -10.78 2.16 17.83
N GLN A 120 -10.53 3.28 17.14
CA GLN A 120 -10.67 4.63 17.68
C GLN A 120 -11.54 5.50 16.77
N GLU A 121 -12.21 6.49 17.35
CA GLU A 121 -13.02 7.45 16.63
C GLU A 121 -12.13 8.46 15.90
N GLY A 122 -12.49 8.81 14.67
CA GLY A 122 -11.76 9.77 13.86
C GLY A 122 -11.75 9.43 12.38
N THR A 123 -10.98 10.19 11.62
CA THR A 123 -10.72 9.94 10.21
C THR A 123 -9.31 9.39 10.05
N CYS A 124 -9.17 8.31 9.28
CA CYS A 124 -7.87 7.75 8.93
C CYS A 124 -7.72 7.71 7.40
N LYS A 125 -6.53 8.08 6.94
CA LYS A 125 -6.14 8.04 5.54
C LYS A 125 -4.68 7.61 5.48
N GLU A 126 -4.42 6.55 4.72
CA GLU A 126 -3.08 6.03 4.51
C GLU A 126 -2.78 5.95 3.01
N GLN A 127 -1.50 6.02 2.66
CA GLN A 127 -1.03 5.92 1.28
C GLN A 127 -0.10 4.72 1.13
N LEU A 128 -0.32 3.98 0.05
CA LEU A 128 0.41 2.77 -0.31
C LEU A 128 1.06 2.93 -1.68
N CYS A 129 2.20 2.30 -1.85
CA CYS A 129 2.85 2.10 -3.15
C CYS A 129 2.78 0.62 -3.51
N ILE A 130 2.50 0.33 -4.79
CA ILE A 130 2.61 -1.01 -5.36
C ILE A 130 3.76 -0.97 -6.37
N ASP A 131 4.87 -1.59 -6.00
CA ASP A 131 6.04 -1.70 -6.86
C ASP A 131 5.88 -2.90 -7.78
N ILE A 132 5.99 -2.68 -9.08
CA ILE A 132 5.97 -3.73 -10.11
C ILE A 132 7.39 -3.95 -10.62
N THR A 133 7.88 -5.18 -10.51
CA THR A 133 9.23 -5.55 -10.95
C THR A 133 9.16 -6.71 -11.95
N SER A 134 9.76 -6.52 -13.12
CA SER A 134 10.03 -7.62 -14.05
C SER A 134 11.23 -8.40 -13.53
N ARG A 135 11.15 -9.73 -13.51
CA ARG A 135 12.35 -10.55 -13.56
C ARG A 135 12.89 -10.60 -14.98
#